data_AF-A0A520GKD8-F1
#
_entry.id   AF-A0A520GKD8-F1
#
_cell.length_a   1.000
_cell.length_b   1.000
_cell.length_c   1.000
_cell.angle_alpha   90.00
_cell.angle_beta   90.00
_cell.angle_gamma   90.00
#
_symmetry.space_group_name_H-M   'P 1'
#
loop_
_entity.id
_entity.type
_entity.pdbx_description
1 polymer ?
#
loop_
_entity_poly.entity_id
_entity_poly.type
_entity_poly.pdbx_seq_one_letter_code
_entity_poly.pdbx_strand_id
1 'polypeptide(L)' 'SNLIQFDAAANPGNSGGPLVNMDGEVLGIVTAILNPTQARTFIGIGFAVPIENAASAVGTPPF' A
#
# COMPACT_ATOMS: atom_id res chain seq x y z
N SER A 1 -4.22 12.82 4.42
CA SER A 1 -5.26 11.79 4.57
C SER A 1 -5.66 11.36 3.17
N ASN A 2 -4.95 10.40 2.58
CA ASN A 2 -5.27 9.81 1.28
C ASN A 2 -4.53 8.46 1.21
N LEU A 3 -5.22 7.40 1.64
CA LEU A 3 -4.74 6.03 1.54
C LEU A 3 -5.71 5.26 0.65
N ILE A 4 -5.17 4.34 -0.15
CA ILE A 4 -5.96 3.37 -0.87
C ILE A 4 -6.25 2.23 0.10
N GLN A 5 -7.54 1.93 0.32
CA GLN A 5 -7.93 0.72 1.03
C GLN A 5 -8.02 -0.44 0.03
N PHE A 6 -7.53 -1.62 0.41
CA PHE A 6 -7.65 -2.85 -0.36
C PHE A 6 -7.96 -4.04 0.57
N ASP A 7 -8.55 -5.10 0.02
CA ASP A 7 -8.96 -6.31 0.75
C ASP A 7 -8.22 -7.58 0.31
N ALA A 8 -7.29 -7.46 -0.64
CA ALA A 8 -6.35 -8.52 -1.00
C ALA A 8 -5.53 -8.97 0.23
N ALA A 9 -5.28 -10.27 0.34
CA ALA A 9 -4.57 -10.85 1.48
C ALA A 9 -3.20 -10.17 1.68
N ALA A 10 -2.98 -9.60 2.87
CA ALA A 10 -1.74 -8.94 3.24
C ALA A 10 -1.19 -9.46 4.55
N ASN A 11 0.12 -9.70 4.59
CA ASN A 11 0.84 -10.17 5.76
C ASN A 11 2.09 -9.30 6.00
N PRO A 12 2.68 -9.34 7.22
CA PRO A 12 4.00 -8.76 7.45
C PRO A 12 5.00 -9.27 6.38
N GLY A 13 5.73 -8.34 5.78
CA GLY A 13 6.62 -8.62 4.64
C GLY A 13 6.09 -8.09 3.30
N ASN A 14 4.78 -7.85 3.17
CA ASN A 14 4.23 -7.19 1.98
C ASN A 14 4.45 -5.66 2.00
N SER A 15 4.69 -5.08 3.19
CA SER A 15 4.97 -3.65 3.36
C SER A 15 6.16 -3.22 2.51
N GLY A 16 6.00 -2.12 1.76
CA GLY A 16 6.99 -1.60 0.81
C GLY A 16 6.85 -2.15 -0.61
N GLY A 17 6.07 -3.21 -0.82
CA GLY A 17 5.75 -3.74 -2.14
C GLY A 17 4.68 -2.92 -2.89
N PRO A 18 4.58 -3.06 -4.23
CA PRO A 18 3.60 -2.34 -5.03
C PRO A 18 2.20 -2.94 -4.87
N LEU A 19 1.19 -2.07 -4.79
CA LEU A 19 -0.20 -2.40 -5.08
C LEU A 19 -0.42 -2.16 -6.59
N VAL A 20 -0.83 -3.20 -7.32
CA VAL A 20 -0.98 -3.14 -8.78
C VAL A 20 -2.40 -3.46 -9.22
N ASN A 21 -2.83 -2.88 -10.34
CA ASN A 21 -4.07 -3.28 -11.01
C ASN A 21 -3.85 -4.47 -11.96
N MET A 22 -4.92 -4.92 -12.63
CA MET A 22 -4.87 -6.07 -13.54
C MET A 22 -4.01 -5.84 -14.79
N ASP A 23 -3.78 -4.57 -15.15
CA ASP A 23 -2.91 -4.18 -16.27
C ASP A 23 -1.43 -4.06 -15.85
N GLY A 24 -1.12 -4.29 -14.57
CA GLY A 24 0.24 -4.22 -14.03
C GLY A 24 0.69 -2.80 -13.66
N GLU A 25 -0.22 -1.83 -13.67
CA GLU A 25 0.08 -0.44 -13.27
C GLU A 25 0.16 -0.33 -11.75
N VAL A 26 1.14 0.41 -11.24
CA VAL A 26 1.32 0.64 -9.80
C VAL A 26 0.37 1.73 -9.34
N LEU A 27 -0.54 1.38 -8.42
CA LEU A 27 -1.48 2.31 -7.80
C LEU A 27 -0.95 2.89 -6.49
N GLY A 28 -0.08 2.16 -5.78
CA GLY A 28 0.46 2.62 -4.50
C GLY A 28 1.48 1.67 -3.87
N ILE A 29 1.93 2.05 -2.68
CA ILE A 29 2.90 1.30 -1.86
C ILE A 29 2.18 0.74 -0.64
N VAL A 30 2.16 -0.58 -0.48
CA VAL A 30 1.52 -1.25 0.67
C VAL A 30 2.20 -0.78 1.96
N THR A 31 1.44 -0.21 2.89
CA THR A 31 1.99 0.42 4.10
C THR A 31 1.53 -0.21 5.40
N ALA A 32 0.27 -0.62 5.50
CA ALA A 32 -0.29 -1.09 6.77
C ALA A 32 -1.47 -2.04 6.53
N ILE A 33 -1.74 -2.86 7.54
CA ILE A 33 -3.00 -3.57 7.68
C ILE A 33 -3.68 -3.08 8.94
N LEU A 34 -5.00 -2.86 8.90
CA LEU A 34 -5.76 -2.59 10.10
C LEU A 34 -6.06 -3.92 10.77
N ASN A 35 -5.66 -4.04 12.04
CA ASN A 35 -6.09 -5.15 12.86
C ASN A 35 -6.71 -4.63 14.15
N PRO A 36 -8.05 -4.64 14.27
CA PRO A 36 -8.75 -4.17 15.45
C PRO A 36 -8.61 -5.16 16.63
N THR A 37 -7.95 -6.31 16.43
CA THR A 37 -7.76 -7.35 17.43
C THR A 37 -6.28 -7.68 17.63
N GLN A 38 -5.95 -8.41 18.70
CA GLN A 38 -4.59 -8.96 18.91
C GLN A 38 -4.31 -10.18 18.02
N ALA A 39 -5.29 -10.67 17.26
CA ALA A 39 -5.09 -11.82 16.37
C ALA A 39 -4.06 -11.46 15.29
N ARG A 40 -3.26 -12.41 14.82
CA ARG A 40 -2.27 -12.16 13.74
C ARG A 40 -2.85 -12.33 12.33
N THR A 41 -4.16 -12.44 12.23
CA THR A 41 -4.87 -12.73 10.97
C THR A 41 -5.27 -11.44 10.27
N PHE A 42 -5.09 -11.40 8.95
CA PHE A 42 -5.59 -10.31 8.13
C PHE A 42 -7.11 -10.36 8.03
N ILE A 43 -7.78 -9.23 8.29
CA ILE A 43 -9.25 -9.16 8.33
C ILE A 43 -9.86 -8.49 7.09
N GLY A 44 -9.09 -8.32 6.01
CA GLY A 44 -9.60 -7.71 4.77
C GLY A 44 -9.48 -6.18 4.72
N ILE A 45 -8.67 -5.56 5.58
CA ILE A 45 -8.44 -4.11 5.56
C ILE A 45 -6.94 -3.83 5.49
N GLY A 46 -6.46 -3.62 4.27
CA GLY A 46 -5.11 -3.16 3.96
C GLY A 46 -5.12 -1.71 3.50
N PHE A 47 -3.99 -1.03 3.70
CA PHE A 47 -3.79 0.35 3.25
C PHE A 47 -2.50 0.47 2.42
N ALA A 48 -2.58 1.25 1.36
CA ALA A 48 -1.45 1.66 0.55
C ALA A 48 -1.37 3.20 0.45
N VAL A 49 -0.15 3.72 0.41
CA VAL A 49 0.12 5.12 0.06
C VAL A 49 -0.02 5.26 -1.46
N PRO A 50 -0.84 6.18 -1.99
CA PRO A 50 -0.97 6.41 -3.42
C PRO A 50 0.37 6.73 -4.09
N ILE A 51 0.60 6.22 -5.30
CA ILE A 51 1.89 6.35 -5.97
C ILE A 51 2.25 7.81 -6.30
N GLU A 52 1.25 8.67 -6.50
CA GLU A 52 1.42 10.11 -6.71
C GLU A 52 2.01 10.81 -5.46
N ASN A 53 1.68 10.33 -4.26
CA ASN A 53 2.26 10.86 -3.03
C ASN A 53 3.75 10.50 -2.94
N ALA A 54 4.13 9.28 -3.35
CA ALA A 54 5.53 8.87 -3.40
C ALA A 54 6.31 9.64 -4.49
N ALA A 55 5.70 9.82 -5.67
CA ALA A 55 6.30 10.57 -6.77
C ALA A 55 6.60 12.03 -6.40
N SER A 56 5.65 12.70 -5.75
CA SER A 56 5.85 14.08 -5.27
C SER A 56 6.93 14.18 -4.19
N ALA A 57 7.09 13.16 -3.34
CA ALA A 57 8.11 13.14 -2.29
C ALA A 57 9.54 12.94 -2.82
N VAL A 58 9.71 12.22 -3.94
CA VAL A 58 11.03 11.98 -4.56
C VAL A 58 11.62 13.27 -5.18
N GLY A 59 10.77 14.25 -5.53
CA GLY A 59 11.19 15.47 -6.21
C GLY A 59 11.56 15.22 -7.68
N THR A 60 12.11 16.24 -8.35
CA THR A 60 12.64 16.07 -9.71
C THR A 60 13.90 15.20 -9.69
N PRO A 61 14.07 14.29 -10.68
CA PRO A 61 15.30 13.54 -10.82
C PRO A 61 16.53 14.47 -10.80
N PRO A 62 17.64 14.08 -10.15
CA PRO A 62 18.86 14.88 -10.14
C PRO A 62 19.62 14.86 -11.49
N PHE A 63 19.01 14.29 -12.54
CA PHE A 63 19.58 14.10 -13.87
C PHE A 63 18.57 14.45 -14.96
#